data_AF-A0A3B6EAZ9-F1
#
_entry.id   AF-A0A3B6EAZ9-F1
#
_cell.length_a   1.000
_cell.length_b   1.000
_cell.length_c   1.000
_cell.angle_alpha   90.00
_cell.angle_beta   90.00
_cell.angle_gamma   90.00
#
_symmetry.space_group_name_H-M   'P 1'
#
loop_
_entity.id
_entity.type
_entity.pdbx_description
1 polymer ?
#
loop_
_entity_poly.entity_id
_entity_poly.type
_entity_poly.pdbx_seq_one_letter_code
_entity_poly.pdbx_strand_id
1 'polypeptide(L)'
;MDMQMYRGHAVVAALVLLTTVTAASPTGYWGYLCDGGNYSAPSKYQQNLEQLSATLPEAVASSPTLFHTQAVGSSHDRAYALARCRGDTEADDCRRCLTQAFQDARAVCTFRKGISIYYDTCSLWFAEKKIKIHLGDSQSVLRADGPPIPTQCKAFQNDASTLIADVARKASDSSQRYATGEKGRDERACNYTLYTLADCLPGISAAQCQVCLEDLTSTPGLSGGQMGERKATLLCSYRLEPYQFFRDTKGHKNKTVWIVVGVAGGAVLLAIALLLWWWLLAKRPSAIDSFNKITANWQGKTIALFLDYDGTLAPKVDNPDEAYMSSEMREVVQELASLCATSVVSGRARYKTESFVMIENLHYAGSHGAEIKLIDETEAYEPAREYVPVINQARERLEEAIKEIKGASIEHKKFGISVHYRCVEEEEQELVKKLAKQTIKGFSELTVTKGDKVVEVRPKAEFNKGFAVKYILEQLARKNNWDSSQVVAIFIGDDKTDEDAFKVLWKRVGGLGILVNKKRKWTKASYSLEDPAQVQKFLQMLLSWKKKAEAEV
;
A
#
# COMPACT_ATOMS: atom_id res chain seq x y z
N MET A 1 -5.77 15.32 9.25
CA MET A 1 -5.63 13.86 9.10
C MET A 1 -6.77 13.39 8.22
N ASP A 2 -6.53 13.42 6.90
CA ASP A 2 -7.50 13.02 5.88
C ASP A 2 -7.28 11.54 5.53
N MET A 3 -8.24 10.69 5.90
CA MET A 3 -8.21 9.24 5.69
C MET A 3 -9.28 8.80 4.69
N GLN A 4 -9.44 9.54 3.58
CA GLN A 4 -10.37 9.14 2.50
C GLN A 4 -9.84 9.24 1.07
N MET A 5 -8.57 9.63 0.84
CA MET A 5 -7.98 9.66 -0.51
C MET A 5 -7.08 8.45 -0.85
N TYR A 6 -7.09 7.39 -0.02
CA TYR A 6 -6.15 6.25 -0.15
C TYR A 6 -6.77 4.89 -0.48
N ARG A 7 -8.08 4.80 -0.76
CA ARG A 7 -8.75 3.50 -0.96
C ARG A 7 -9.07 3.11 -2.41
N GLY A 8 -8.88 4.02 -3.38
CA GLY A 8 -8.93 3.70 -4.82
C GLY A 8 -7.56 3.44 -5.45
N HIS A 9 -6.50 4.03 -4.88
CA HIS A 9 -5.13 3.85 -5.38
C HIS A 9 -4.41 2.64 -4.79
N ALA A 10 -4.88 2.08 -3.67
CA ALA A 10 -4.26 0.89 -3.07
C ALA A 10 -4.38 -0.38 -3.95
N VAL A 11 -5.43 -0.48 -4.78
CA VAL A 11 -5.64 -1.64 -5.67
C VAL A 11 -4.88 -1.49 -7.00
N VAL A 12 -4.70 -0.25 -7.48
CA VAL A 12 -3.92 0.03 -8.69
C VAL A 12 -2.41 0.13 -8.37
N ALA A 13 -2.02 0.65 -7.20
CA ALA A 13 -0.63 0.67 -6.75
C ALA A 13 -0.12 -0.73 -6.37
N ALA A 14 -0.99 -1.64 -5.93
CA ALA A 14 -0.63 -3.05 -5.71
C ALA A 14 -0.35 -3.83 -7.01
N LEU A 15 -0.75 -3.30 -8.18
CA LEU A 15 -0.49 -3.87 -9.50
C LEU A 15 0.67 -3.20 -10.25
N VAL A 16 1.24 -2.11 -9.72
CA VAL A 16 2.40 -1.39 -10.32
C VAL A 16 3.70 -1.60 -9.51
N LEU A 17 3.64 -2.24 -8.35
CA LEU A 17 4.81 -2.49 -7.47
C LEU A 17 5.42 -3.90 -7.58
N LEU A 18 5.25 -4.59 -8.71
CA LEU A 18 5.78 -5.94 -8.93
C LEU A 18 6.63 -6.12 -10.19
N THR A 19 7.29 -5.07 -10.68
CA THR A 19 8.36 -5.21 -11.70
C THR A 19 9.61 -4.36 -11.46
N THR A 20 9.84 -3.80 -10.26
CA THR A 20 11.22 -3.42 -9.91
C THR A 20 11.90 -4.65 -9.34
N VAL A 21 12.40 -5.51 -10.23
CA VAL A 21 13.56 -6.34 -9.90
C VAL A 21 14.65 -5.34 -9.51
N THR A 22 14.81 -5.08 -8.21
CA THR A 22 16.00 -4.38 -7.74
C THR A 22 17.15 -5.31 -8.08
N ALA A 23 17.91 -4.94 -9.11
CA ALA A 23 19.17 -5.57 -9.43
C ALA A 23 19.98 -5.65 -8.13
N ALA A 24 20.26 -6.87 -7.68
CA ALA A 24 21.04 -7.08 -6.47
C ALA A 24 22.33 -6.27 -6.59
N SER A 25 22.58 -5.39 -5.62
CA SER A 25 23.90 -4.78 -5.45
C SER A 25 24.93 -5.91 -5.33
N PRO A 26 26.13 -5.79 -5.91
CA PRO A 26 27.19 -6.77 -5.66
C PRO A 26 27.35 -6.89 -4.14
N THR A 27 27.18 -8.10 -3.61
CA THR A 27 27.54 -8.40 -2.22
C THR A 27 29.02 -8.02 -2.02
N GLY A 28 29.37 -7.46 -0.86
CA GLY A 28 30.73 -6.92 -0.64
C GLY A 28 31.84 -7.94 -0.94
N TYR A 29 33.03 -7.46 -1.28
CA TYR A 29 34.18 -8.31 -1.57
C TYR A 29 34.49 -9.25 -0.38
N TRP A 30 34.89 -10.48 -0.68
CA TRP A 30 35.21 -11.47 0.34
C TRP A 30 36.70 -11.60 0.65
N GLY A 31 37.55 -11.04 -0.20
CA GLY A 31 39.00 -11.11 -0.04
C GLY A 31 39.75 -10.08 -0.86
N TYR A 32 40.94 -9.69 -0.40
CA TYR A 32 41.86 -8.87 -1.18
C TYR A 32 43.32 -9.06 -0.72
N LEU A 33 44.26 -8.71 -1.61
CA LEU A 33 45.70 -8.64 -1.34
C LEU A 33 46.27 -7.39 -2.01
N CYS A 34 46.86 -6.48 -1.24
CA CYS A 34 47.58 -5.34 -1.80
C CYS A 34 49.03 -5.75 -2.12
N ASP A 35 49.52 -5.41 -3.30
CA ASP A 35 50.87 -5.71 -3.76
C ASP A 35 51.49 -4.49 -4.47
N GLY A 36 52.75 -4.60 -4.90
CA GLY A 36 53.48 -3.57 -5.64
C GLY A 36 53.96 -2.40 -4.77
N GLY A 37 54.66 -1.47 -5.42
CA GLY A 37 55.10 -0.23 -4.79
C GLY A 37 53.95 0.75 -4.53
N ASN A 38 54.28 1.92 -3.97
CA ASN A 38 53.33 3.01 -3.78
C ASN A 38 53.41 4.01 -4.95
N TYR A 39 52.32 4.73 -5.20
CA TYR A 39 52.29 5.89 -6.10
C TYR A 39 51.73 7.12 -5.37
N SER A 40 52.10 8.33 -5.78
CA SER A 40 51.53 9.57 -5.23
C SER A 40 50.28 9.99 -5.98
N ALA A 41 49.37 10.72 -5.33
CA ALA A 41 48.24 11.37 -5.98
C ALA A 41 48.38 12.91 -5.90
N PRO A 42 48.21 13.64 -7.02
CA PRO A 42 47.93 13.15 -8.37
C PRO A 42 49.17 12.57 -9.08
N SER A 43 49.01 11.51 -9.88
CA SER A 43 50.07 10.97 -10.75
C SER A 43 49.53 10.40 -12.06
N LYS A 44 50.41 10.20 -13.06
CA LYS A 44 50.07 9.52 -14.32
C LYS A 44 49.59 8.09 -14.10
N TYR A 45 50.20 7.36 -13.16
CA TYR A 45 49.74 6.01 -12.81
C TYR A 45 48.29 6.02 -12.31
N GLN A 46 47.90 6.98 -11.48
CA GLN A 46 46.51 7.13 -11.03
C GLN A 46 45.55 7.38 -12.20
N GLN A 47 45.89 8.28 -13.12
CA GLN A 47 45.07 8.54 -14.31
C GLN A 47 44.94 7.29 -15.20
N ASN A 48 46.00 6.51 -15.32
CA ASN A 48 45.97 5.25 -16.07
C ASN A 48 45.04 4.22 -15.40
N LEU A 49 44.98 4.17 -14.06
CA LEU A 49 44.01 3.35 -13.33
C LEU A 49 42.57 3.84 -13.52
N GLU A 50 42.34 5.15 -13.55
CA GLU A 50 41.02 5.74 -13.82
C GLU A 50 40.53 5.38 -15.23
N GLN A 51 41.42 5.42 -16.23
CA GLN A 51 41.10 4.97 -17.57
C GLN A 51 40.77 3.46 -17.62
N LEU A 52 41.55 2.61 -16.92
CA LEU A 52 41.24 1.18 -16.80
C LEU A 52 39.88 0.93 -16.16
N SER A 53 39.52 1.69 -15.11
CA SER A 53 38.23 1.58 -14.44
C SER A 53 37.04 1.94 -15.33
N ALA A 54 37.25 2.81 -16.33
CA ALA A 54 36.21 3.23 -17.27
C ALA A 54 36.00 2.24 -18.43
N THR A 55 37.05 1.53 -18.87
CA THR A 55 36.98 0.71 -20.09
C THR A 55 36.93 -0.79 -19.83
N LEU A 56 37.62 -1.28 -18.79
CA LEU A 56 37.77 -2.72 -18.56
C LEU A 56 36.45 -3.43 -18.21
N PRO A 57 35.54 -2.87 -17.38
CA PRO A 57 34.28 -3.53 -17.05
C PRO A 57 33.42 -3.91 -18.27
N GLU A 58 33.30 -2.99 -19.24
CA GLU A 58 32.55 -3.25 -20.48
C GLU A 58 33.29 -4.24 -21.39
N ALA A 59 34.62 -4.14 -21.48
CA ALA A 59 35.42 -5.08 -22.27
C ALA A 59 35.30 -6.54 -21.75
N VAL A 60 35.15 -6.71 -20.43
CA VAL A 60 34.90 -8.03 -19.82
C VAL A 60 33.47 -8.49 -20.07
N ALA A 61 32.47 -7.63 -19.85
CA ALA A 61 31.06 -7.97 -20.01
C ALA A 61 30.69 -8.34 -21.46
N SER A 62 31.34 -7.72 -22.43
CA SER A 62 31.19 -8.01 -23.86
C SER A 62 32.03 -9.21 -24.35
N SER A 63 32.91 -9.76 -23.52
CA SER A 63 33.78 -10.89 -23.88
C SER A 63 33.02 -12.23 -23.76
N PRO A 64 33.10 -13.13 -24.76
CA PRO A 64 32.48 -14.46 -24.69
C PRO A 64 32.96 -15.32 -23.51
N THR A 65 34.14 -15.03 -22.96
CA THR A 65 34.74 -15.74 -21.82
C THR A 65 34.57 -14.99 -20.50
N LEU A 66 33.86 -13.86 -20.50
CA LEU A 66 33.74 -12.95 -19.35
C LEU A 66 35.10 -12.62 -18.72
N PHE A 67 36.12 -12.47 -19.57
CA PHE A 67 37.50 -12.20 -19.17
C PHE A 67 38.16 -11.25 -20.17
N HIS A 68 38.94 -10.30 -19.65
CA HIS A 68 39.73 -9.39 -20.46
C HIS A 68 40.98 -8.92 -19.70
N THR A 69 42.03 -8.56 -20.46
CA THR A 69 43.24 -7.92 -19.92
C THR A 69 43.50 -6.61 -20.65
N GLN A 70 43.96 -5.58 -19.94
CA GLN A 70 44.22 -4.27 -20.54
C GLN A 70 45.47 -3.65 -19.90
N ALA A 71 46.19 -2.84 -20.66
CA ALA A 71 47.30 -2.04 -20.16
C ALA A 71 47.15 -0.59 -20.63
N VAL A 72 47.37 0.36 -19.74
CA VAL A 72 47.29 1.80 -20.03
C VAL A 72 48.57 2.48 -19.58
N GLY A 73 49.09 3.39 -20.40
CA GLY A 73 50.30 4.16 -20.13
C GLY A 73 51.62 3.52 -20.60
N SER A 74 52.72 4.17 -20.27
CA SER A 74 54.08 3.84 -20.74
C SER A 74 55.11 3.86 -19.61
N SER A 75 56.20 3.11 -19.78
CA SER A 75 57.31 3.03 -18.82
C SER A 75 56.85 2.80 -17.37
N HIS A 76 57.31 3.62 -16.41
CA HIS A 76 57.06 3.45 -14.98
C HIS A 76 55.63 3.81 -14.53
N ASP A 77 54.85 4.47 -15.40
CA ASP A 77 53.46 4.84 -15.15
C ASP A 77 52.46 3.82 -15.72
N ARG A 78 52.94 2.78 -16.42
CA ARG A 78 52.06 1.80 -17.04
C ARG A 78 51.32 0.98 -15.97
N ALA A 79 50.00 0.92 -16.09
CA ALA A 79 49.14 0.08 -15.28
C ALA A 79 48.66 -1.11 -16.11
N TYR A 80 48.79 -2.32 -15.57
CA TYR A 80 48.24 -3.55 -16.13
C TYR A 80 47.03 -3.94 -15.30
N ALA A 81 45.94 -4.33 -15.93
CA ALA A 81 44.79 -4.91 -15.26
C ALA A 81 44.27 -6.15 -15.98
N LEU A 82 43.73 -7.08 -15.21
CA LEU A 82 42.91 -8.16 -15.71
C LEU A 82 41.71 -8.30 -14.81
N ALA A 83 40.59 -8.70 -15.39
CA ALA A 83 39.34 -8.85 -14.69
C ALA A 83 38.53 -9.98 -15.31
N ARG A 84 37.74 -10.66 -14.48
CA ARG A 84 36.83 -11.70 -14.93
C ARG A 84 35.54 -11.70 -14.14
N CYS A 85 34.49 -12.25 -14.74
CA CYS A 85 33.26 -12.62 -14.05
C CYS A 85 33.07 -14.13 -14.07
N ARG A 86 32.31 -14.64 -13.08
CA ARG A 86 31.96 -16.05 -12.96
C ARG A 86 31.11 -16.48 -14.17
N GLY A 87 31.29 -17.71 -14.65
CA GLY A 87 30.72 -18.18 -15.93
C GLY A 87 29.19 -18.14 -16.04
N ASP A 88 28.45 -18.06 -14.93
CA ASP A 88 26.99 -17.94 -14.88
C ASP A 88 26.49 -16.50 -14.64
N THR A 89 27.39 -15.50 -14.69
CA THR A 89 27.08 -14.08 -14.47
C THR A 89 26.61 -13.43 -15.77
N GLU A 90 25.51 -12.68 -15.72
CA GLU A 90 25.02 -11.91 -16.87
C GLU A 90 25.92 -10.68 -17.15
N ALA A 91 25.95 -10.21 -18.40
CA ALA A 91 26.83 -9.11 -18.83
C ALA A 91 26.64 -7.83 -17.98
N ASP A 92 25.39 -7.45 -17.69
CA ASP A 92 25.09 -6.27 -16.89
C ASP A 92 25.54 -6.41 -15.43
N ASP A 93 25.37 -7.60 -14.85
CA ASP A 93 25.82 -7.92 -13.49
C ASP A 93 27.35 -7.92 -13.40
N CYS A 94 28.00 -8.44 -14.44
CA CYS A 94 29.45 -8.45 -14.57
C CYS A 94 30.02 -7.03 -14.61
N ARG A 95 29.46 -6.17 -15.46
CA ARG A 95 29.88 -4.75 -15.56
C ARG A 95 29.72 -4.02 -14.24
N ARG A 96 28.59 -4.19 -13.55
CA ARG A 96 28.34 -3.56 -12.24
C ARG A 96 29.31 -4.05 -11.18
N CYS A 97 29.55 -5.36 -11.09
CA CYS A 97 30.49 -5.94 -10.13
C CYS A 97 31.90 -5.39 -10.33
N LEU A 98 32.41 -5.36 -11.56
CA LEU A 98 33.75 -4.86 -11.84
C LEU A 98 33.91 -3.36 -11.64
N THR A 99 32.86 -2.57 -11.94
CA THR A 99 32.85 -1.13 -11.65
C THR A 99 33.00 -0.90 -10.15
N GLN A 100 32.25 -1.63 -9.32
CA GLN A 100 32.37 -1.55 -7.87
C GLN A 100 33.74 -2.04 -7.38
N ALA A 101 34.25 -3.15 -7.94
CA ALA A 101 35.54 -3.71 -7.57
C ALA A 101 36.69 -2.71 -7.78
N PHE A 102 36.66 -1.89 -8.84
CA PHE A 102 37.65 -0.83 -9.04
C PHE A 102 37.58 0.26 -7.97
N GLN A 103 36.38 0.63 -7.53
CA GLN A 103 36.18 1.63 -6.47
C GLN A 103 36.70 1.09 -5.14
N ASP A 104 36.28 -0.11 -4.77
CA ASP A 104 36.65 -0.75 -3.51
C ASP A 104 38.15 -1.07 -3.46
N ALA A 105 38.73 -1.49 -4.58
CA ALA A 105 40.17 -1.71 -4.71
C ALA A 105 41.01 -0.45 -4.40
N ARG A 106 40.59 0.71 -4.91
CA ARG A 106 41.28 1.99 -4.67
C ARG A 106 41.10 2.48 -3.23
N ALA A 107 39.95 2.20 -2.62
CA ALA A 107 39.68 2.57 -1.24
C ALA A 107 40.49 1.71 -0.26
N VAL A 108 40.49 0.39 -0.45
CA VAL A 108 41.12 -0.56 0.48
C VAL A 108 42.64 -0.56 0.35
N CYS A 109 43.17 -0.56 -0.87
CA CYS A 109 44.61 -0.49 -1.13
C CYS A 109 45.01 0.92 -1.57
N THR A 110 44.76 1.91 -0.70
CA THR A 110 45.01 3.32 -0.98
C THR A 110 46.48 3.55 -1.43
N PHE A 111 46.67 4.19 -2.58
CA PHE A 111 47.98 4.53 -3.18
C PHE A 111 48.92 3.34 -3.49
N ARG A 112 48.39 2.13 -3.59
CA ARG A 112 49.15 0.92 -3.97
C ARG A 112 49.12 0.69 -5.48
N LYS A 113 50.27 0.35 -6.05
CA LYS A 113 50.40 0.00 -7.48
C LYS A 113 50.00 -1.44 -7.80
N GLY A 114 49.37 -2.15 -6.86
CA GLY A 114 48.89 -3.51 -7.10
C GLY A 114 47.81 -3.95 -6.12
N ILE A 115 46.84 -4.69 -6.63
CA ILE A 115 45.82 -5.36 -5.82
C ILE A 115 45.24 -6.57 -6.56
N SER A 116 44.87 -7.58 -5.77
CA SER A 116 43.91 -8.63 -6.12
C SER A 116 42.65 -8.45 -5.27
N ILE A 117 41.45 -8.35 -5.85
CA ILE A 117 40.18 -8.26 -5.09
C ILE A 117 39.14 -9.26 -5.63
N TYR A 118 38.41 -9.89 -4.72
CA TYR A 118 37.55 -11.04 -5.01
C TYR A 118 36.12 -10.81 -4.51
N TYR A 119 35.15 -10.91 -5.42
CA TYR A 119 33.72 -10.93 -5.15
C TYR A 119 33.14 -12.31 -5.45
N ASP A 120 31.85 -12.49 -5.17
CA ASP A 120 31.13 -13.74 -5.47
C ASP A 120 30.97 -14.00 -6.97
N THR A 121 30.87 -12.93 -7.76
CA THR A 121 30.56 -12.97 -9.19
C THR A 121 31.65 -12.38 -10.07
N CYS A 122 32.64 -11.67 -9.52
CA CYS A 122 33.76 -11.13 -10.27
C CYS A 122 35.06 -11.04 -9.46
N SER A 123 36.17 -10.92 -10.17
CA SER A 123 37.48 -10.66 -9.58
C SER A 123 38.23 -9.65 -10.43
N LEU A 124 38.98 -8.78 -9.76
CA LEU A 124 39.77 -7.71 -10.38
C LEU A 124 41.19 -7.74 -9.87
N TRP A 125 42.14 -7.53 -10.78
CA TRP A 125 43.55 -7.41 -10.47
C TRP A 125 44.17 -6.28 -11.27
N PHE A 126 44.99 -5.46 -10.61
CA PHE A 126 45.87 -4.54 -11.31
C PHE A 126 47.27 -4.52 -10.69
N ALA A 127 48.29 -4.16 -11.48
CA ALA A 127 49.69 -4.12 -11.08
C ALA A 127 50.52 -3.11 -11.91
N GLU A 128 51.68 -2.67 -11.39
CA GLU A 128 52.67 -1.88 -12.15
C GLU A 128 53.53 -2.69 -13.12
N LYS A 129 53.59 -4.02 -12.93
CA LYS A 129 54.30 -4.93 -13.81
C LYS A 129 53.31 -5.81 -14.54
N LYS A 130 53.67 -6.23 -15.75
CA LYS A 130 52.90 -7.22 -16.49
C LYS A 130 52.77 -8.47 -15.63
N ILE A 131 51.53 -8.85 -15.37
CA ILE A 131 51.19 -10.02 -14.57
C ILE A 131 51.78 -11.25 -15.26
N LYS A 132 52.74 -11.91 -14.59
CA LYS A 132 53.31 -13.16 -15.04
C LYS A 132 52.56 -14.30 -14.37
N ILE A 133 52.02 -15.20 -15.19
CA ILE A 133 51.37 -16.41 -14.73
C ILE A 133 52.47 -17.39 -14.33
N HIS A 134 52.79 -17.47 -13.04
CA HIS A 134 53.71 -18.45 -12.48
C HIS A 134 52.91 -19.40 -11.58
N LEU A 135 53.00 -20.70 -11.87
CA LEU A 135 52.40 -21.75 -11.06
C LEU A 135 53.23 -21.89 -9.77
N GLY A 136 52.58 -21.97 -8.61
CA GLY A 136 53.21 -22.26 -7.31
C GLY A 136 53.72 -21.06 -6.49
N ASP A 137 53.60 -19.82 -6.98
CA ASP A 137 54.14 -18.61 -6.31
C ASP A 137 53.05 -17.60 -5.89
N SER A 138 51.78 -17.95 -6.02
CA SER A 138 50.67 -17.01 -5.82
C SER A 138 50.15 -17.07 -4.38
N GLN A 139 50.19 -15.95 -3.67
CA GLN A 139 49.48 -15.80 -2.41
C GLN A 139 47.97 -16.05 -2.62
N SER A 140 47.42 -17.00 -1.86
CA SER A 140 45.99 -17.31 -1.87
C SER A 140 45.25 -16.49 -0.82
N VAL A 141 44.03 -16.06 -1.12
CA VAL A 141 43.09 -15.54 -0.13
C VAL A 141 42.14 -16.65 0.29
N LEU A 142 41.87 -16.73 1.59
CA LEU A 142 40.96 -17.70 2.19
C LEU A 142 39.90 -16.97 3.01
N ARG A 143 38.65 -17.39 2.85
CA ARG A 143 37.56 -17.07 3.78
C ARG A 143 36.81 -18.35 4.14
N ALA A 144 36.70 -18.62 5.44
CA ALA A 144 35.76 -19.61 5.94
C ALA A 144 34.42 -18.91 6.18
N ASP A 145 33.36 -19.48 5.63
CA ASP A 145 31.99 -18.94 5.67
C ASP A 145 31.05 -19.97 6.32
N GLY A 146 29.90 -19.51 6.82
CA GLY A 146 28.85 -20.39 7.35
C GLY A 146 29.05 -20.81 8.82
N PRO A 147 28.20 -21.73 9.32
CA PRO A 147 28.22 -22.21 10.70
C PRO A 147 29.28 -23.32 10.92
N PRO A 148 29.68 -23.57 12.18
CA PRO A 148 30.62 -24.63 12.49
C PRO A 148 30.03 -26.00 12.11
N ILE A 149 30.89 -26.89 11.59
CA ILE A 149 30.57 -28.27 11.25
C ILE A 149 30.12 -28.97 12.54
N PRO A 150 28.89 -29.48 12.62
CA PRO A 150 28.41 -30.20 13.78
C PRO A 150 29.27 -31.44 14.03
N THR A 151 29.59 -31.73 15.30
CA THR A 151 30.52 -32.81 15.70
C THR A 151 30.06 -34.20 15.26
N GLN A 152 28.76 -34.38 15.07
CA GLN A 152 28.17 -35.61 14.57
C GLN A 152 28.35 -35.83 13.05
N CYS A 153 28.73 -34.79 12.30
CA CYS A 153 28.91 -34.83 10.85
C CYS A 153 30.28 -35.38 10.43
N LYS A 154 30.64 -36.58 10.88
CA LYS A 154 31.97 -37.18 10.68
C LYS A 154 32.38 -37.32 9.21
N ALA A 155 31.41 -37.53 8.32
CA ALA A 155 31.65 -37.68 6.88
C ALA A 155 31.83 -36.35 6.13
N PHE A 156 31.50 -35.20 6.75
CA PHE A 156 31.45 -33.89 6.09
C PHE A 156 32.77 -33.53 5.42
N GLN A 157 33.88 -33.63 6.16
CA GLN A 157 35.19 -33.26 5.64
C GLN A 157 35.59 -34.11 4.43
N ASN A 158 35.40 -35.43 4.50
CA ASN A 158 35.71 -36.33 3.40
C ASN A 158 34.81 -36.07 2.17
N ASP A 159 33.52 -35.81 2.39
CA ASP A 159 32.57 -35.50 1.33
C ASP A 159 32.89 -34.18 0.64
N ALA A 160 33.23 -33.15 1.42
CA ALA A 160 33.67 -31.86 0.92
C ALA A 160 34.96 -31.96 0.11
N SER A 161 36.02 -32.58 0.65
CA SER A 161 37.30 -32.74 -0.06
C SER A 161 37.14 -33.54 -1.36
N THR A 162 36.34 -34.61 -1.34
CA THR A 162 36.06 -35.40 -2.56
C THR A 162 35.31 -34.57 -3.60
N LEU A 163 34.28 -33.83 -3.18
CA LEU A 163 33.48 -33.02 -4.09
C LEU A 163 34.31 -31.87 -4.70
N ILE A 164 35.13 -31.20 -3.88
CA ILE A 164 36.03 -30.13 -4.34
C ILE A 164 37.03 -30.68 -5.38
N ALA A 165 37.68 -31.81 -5.10
CA ALA A 165 38.64 -32.42 -6.02
C ALA A 165 37.99 -32.85 -7.35
N ASP A 166 36.79 -33.41 -7.29
CA ASP A 166 36.04 -33.80 -8.49
C ASP A 166 35.66 -32.58 -9.35
N VAL A 167 35.18 -31.51 -8.74
CA VAL A 167 34.81 -30.29 -9.45
C VAL A 167 36.03 -29.53 -9.97
N ALA A 168 37.15 -29.56 -9.24
CA ALA A 168 38.43 -29.00 -9.70
C ALA A 168 38.92 -29.68 -10.99
N ARG A 169 38.85 -31.01 -11.05
CA ARG A 169 39.19 -31.78 -12.25
C ARG A 169 38.24 -31.45 -13.41
N LYS A 170 36.92 -31.42 -13.16
CA LYS A 170 35.92 -31.03 -14.18
C LYS A 170 36.15 -29.61 -14.71
N ALA A 171 36.52 -28.67 -13.85
CA ALA A 171 36.82 -27.30 -14.25
C ALA A 171 38.07 -27.24 -15.14
N SER A 172 39.09 -28.06 -14.82
CA SER A 172 40.32 -28.16 -15.61
C SER A 172 40.09 -28.73 -17.00
N ASP A 173 39.27 -29.77 -17.10
CA ASP A 173 38.92 -30.44 -18.36
C ASP A 173 37.94 -29.61 -19.21
N SER A 174 37.16 -28.72 -18.59
CA SER A 174 36.18 -27.86 -19.25
C SER A 174 36.86 -26.80 -20.12
N SER A 175 36.35 -26.61 -21.35
CA SER A 175 36.79 -25.53 -22.24
C SER A 175 36.50 -24.14 -21.68
N GLN A 176 35.51 -24.02 -20.79
CA GLN A 176 35.16 -22.78 -20.10
C GLN A 176 36.01 -22.54 -18.85
N ARG A 177 36.88 -23.50 -18.47
CA ARG A 177 37.66 -23.44 -17.22
C ARG A 177 36.79 -23.26 -15.98
N TYR A 178 35.59 -23.82 -16.01
CA TYR A 178 34.54 -23.66 -15.00
C TYR A 178 33.79 -24.97 -14.84
N ALA A 179 33.49 -25.33 -13.60
CA ALA A 179 32.58 -26.43 -13.29
C ALA A 179 31.88 -26.22 -11.93
N THR A 180 30.75 -26.90 -11.78
CA THR A 180 29.97 -26.97 -10.55
C THR A 180 29.72 -28.41 -10.15
N GLY A 181 29.37 -28.63 -8.89
CA GLY A 181 28.96 -29.93 -8.40
C GLY A 181 28.21 -29.83 -7.09
N GLU A 182 27.47 -30.89 -6.80
CA GLU A 182 26.72 -31.04 -5.56
C GLU A 182 26.90 -32.44 -4.98
N LYS A 183 26.76 -32.56 -3.66
CA LYS A 183 26.77 -33.84 -2.96
C LYS A 183 25.82 -33.78 -1.77
N GLY A 184 24.77 -34.59 -1.82
CA GLY A 184 23.84 -34.79 -0.70
C GLY A 184 24.25 -35.96 0.18
N ARG A 185 23.98 -35.83 1.48
CA ARG A 185 24.02 -36.94 2.44
C ARG A 185 22.79 -36.87 3.33
N ASP A 186 22.05 -37.98 3.37
CA ASP A 186 20.90 -38.15 4.24
C ASP A 186 21.23 -39.14 5.37
N GLU A 187 21.71 -38.61 6.50
CA GLU A 187 21.95 -39.38 7.73
C GLU A 187 21.10 -38.80 8.87
N ARG A 188 20.47 -39.68 9.67
CA ARG A 188 19.54 -39.28 10.75
C ARG A 188 20.11 -38.25 11.74
N ALA A 189 21.44 -38.20 11.91
CA ALA A 189 22.12 -37.28 12.82
C ALA A 189 22.78 -36.07 12.11
N CYS A 190 22.96 -36.12 10.78
CA CYS A 190 23.58 -35.05 10.01
C CYS A 190 23.17 -35.10 8.53
N ASN A 191 22.10 -34.38 8.20
CA ASN A 191 21.66 -34.18 6.82
C ASN A 191 22.26 -32.87 6.28
N TYR A 192 22.94 -32.94 5.14
CA TYR A 192 23.45 -31.77 4.44
C TYR A 192 23.52 -32.00 2.93
N THR A 193 23.47 -30.91 2.18
CA THR A 193 23.82 -30.88 0.76
C THR A 193 24.94 -29.86 0.57
N LEU A 194 26.05 -30.31 0.00
CA LEU A 194 27.18 -29.48 -0.37
C LEU A 194 27.03 -29.03 -1.80
N TYR A 195 27.31 -27.76 -2.04
CA TYR A 195 27.42 -27.17 -3.37
C TYR A 195 28.82 -26.61 -3.52
N THR A 196 29.47 -26.90 -4.63
CA THR A 196 30.80 -26.37 -4.92
C THR A 196 30.88 -25.85 -6.36
N LEU A 197 31.71 -24.82 -6.55
CA LEU A 197 32.23 -24.47 -7.87
C LEU A 197 33.75 -24.42 -7.81
N ALA A 198 34.37 -24.68 -8.96
CA ALA A 198 35.76 -24.34 -9.21
C ALA A 198 35.89 -23.66 -10.58
N ASP A 199 36.80 -22.71 -10.68
CA ASP A 199 37.10 -22.04 -11.93
C ASP A 199 38.57 -21.62 -12.05
N CYS A 200 39.03 -21.42 -13.29
CA CYS A 200 40.35 -20.95 -13.62
C CYS A 200 40.29 -19.78 -14.60
N LEU A 201 41.39 -19.05 -14.70
CA LEU A 201 41.54 -17.97 -15.66
C LEU A 201 41.38 -18.53 -17.10
N PRO A 202 40.46 -18.01 -17.94
CA PRO A 202 40.22 -18.58 -19.27
C PRO A 202 41.46 -18.63 -20.18
N GLY A 203 42.45 -17.75 -19.94
CA GLY A 203 43.69 -17.68 -20.71
C GLY A 203 44.74 -18.75 -20.43
N ILE A 204 44.49 -19.71 -19.52
CA ILE A 204 45.46 -20.76 -19.15
C ILE A 204 45.09 -22.14 -19.71
N SER A 205 46.10 -22.99 -19.89
CA SER A 205 45.91 -24.36 -20.35
C SER A 205 45.19 -25.23 -19.31
N ALA A 206 44.61 -26.36 -19.74
CA ALA A 206 43.99 -27.32 -18.83
C ALA A 206 44.98 -27.81 -17.77
N ALA A 207 46.23 -28.08 -18.16
CA ALA A 207 47.30 -28.47 -17.24
C ALA A 207 47.65 -27.36 -16.22
N GLN A 208 47.70 -26.10 -16.65
CA GLN A 208 47.93 -24.98 -15.74
C GLN A 208 46.76 -24.79 -14.76
N CYS A 209 45.52 -24.98 -15.22
CA CYS A 209 44.35 -24.95 -14.37
C CYS A 209 44.36 -26.08 -13.34
N GLN A 210 44.68 -27.30 -13.78
CA GLN A 210 44.80 -28.47 -12.92
C GLN A 210 45.84 -28.24 -11.82
N VAL A 211 47.06 -27.84 -12.17
CA VAL A 211 48.11 -27.56 -11.18
C VAL A 211 47.68 -26.48 -10.19
N CYS A 212 47.02 -25.40 -10.66
CA CYS A 212 46.55 -24.34 -9.77
C CYS A 212 45.50 -24.85 -8.77
N LEU A 213 44.50 -25.59 -9.24
CA LEU A 213 43.42 -26.09 -8.39
C LEU A 213 43.91 -27.20 -7.45
N GLU A 214 44.83 -28.05 -7.89
CA GLU A 214 45.48 -29.05 -7.03
C GLU A 214 46.27 -28.38 -5.90
N ASP A 215 47.07 -27.35 -6.22
CA ASP A 215 47.80 -26.57 -5.21
C ASP A 215 46.83 -25.89 -4.23
N LEU A 216 45.79 -25.22 -4.74
CA LEU A 216 44.79 -24.51 -3.93
C LEU A 216 44.00 -25.45 -2.99
N THR A 217 43.79 -26.70 -3.41
CA THR A 217 43.05 -27.71 -2.64
C THR A 217 43.95 -28.59 -1.76
N SER A 218 45.27 -28.63 -2.02
CA SER A 218 46.26 -29.34 -1.21
C SER A 218 46.57 -28.65 0.12
N THR A 219 46.40 -27.33 0.19
CA THR A 219 46.48 -26.59 1.45
C THR A 219 45.31 -27.00 2.37
N PRO A 220 45.51 -27.20 3.69
CA PRO A 220 44.45 -27.61 4.59
C PRO A 220 43.22 -26.69 4.48
N GLY A 221 42.20 -27.15 3.76
CA GLY A 221 40.87 -26.53 3.65
C GLY A 221 39.94 -27.21 4.64
N LEU A 222 39.00 -26.46 5.21
CA LEU A 222 38.10 -26.82 6.30
C LEU A 222 38.75 -26.88 7.69
N SER A 223 40.02 -26.50 7.84
CA SER A 223 40.75 -26.50 9.12
C SER A 223 40.18 -25.53 10.16
N GLY A 224 39.29 -24.62 9.75
CA GLY A 224 38.52 -23.74 10.64
C GLY A 224 37.23 -24.34 11.18
N GLY A 225 36.89 -25.58 10.80
CA GLY A 225 35.68 -26.26 11.27
C GLY A 225 34.38 -25.61 10.81
N GLN A 226 34.36 -24.85 9.72
CA GLN A 226 33.17 -24.20 9.16
C GLN A 226 32.61 -24.99 7.97
N MET A 227 31.30 -24.91 7.76
CA MET A 227 30.60 -25.62 6.67
C MET A 227 30.81 -24.99 5.28
N GLY A 228 31.29 -23.75 5.21
CA GLY A 228 31.58 -23.06 3.97
C GLY A 228 33.05 -22.60 3.92
N GLU A 229 33.60 -22.59 2.72
CA GLU A 229 34.97 -22.11 2.48
C GLU A 229 35.13 -21.59 1.06
N ARG A 230 35.95 -20.56 0.93
CA ARG A 230 36.38 -19.99 -0.35
C ARG A 230 37.89 -19.82 -0.34
N LYS A 231 38.52 -20.25 -1.42
CA LYS A 231 39.92 -19.95 -1.69
C LYS A 231 40.08 -19.44 -3.10
N ALA A 232 40.94 -18.44 -3.27
CA ALA A 232 41.28 -17.94 -4.60
C ALA A 232 42.75 -17.53 -4.67
N THR A 233 43.34 -17.80 -5.82
CA THR A 233 44.54 -17.14 -6.32
C THR A 233 44.15 -16.23 -7.48
N LEU A 234 45.15 -15.59 -8.08
CA LEU A 234 45.00 -14.91 -9.36
C LEU A 234 44.50 -15.84 -10.49
N LEU A 235 44.86 -17.13 -10.43
CA LEU A 235 44.72 -18.06 -11.55
C LEU A 235 43.52 -18.99 -11.43
N CYS A 236 43.10 -19.31 -10.20
CA CYS A 236 42.00 -20.22 -9.95
C CYS A 236 41.31 -19.93 -8.63
N SER A 237 40.05 -20.36 -8.50
CA SER A 237 39.32 -20.30 -7.25
C SER A 237 38.37 -21.47 -7.07
N TYR A 238 38.02 -21.76 -5.82
CA TYR A 238 36.87 -22.61 -5.51
C TYR A 238 36.07 -22.00 -4.36
N ARG A 239 34.79 -22.37 -4.31
CA ARG A 239 33.88 -22.06 -3.21
C ARG A 239 33.00 -23.26 -2.92
N LEU A 240 32.92 -23.62 -1.64
CA LEU A 240 32.05 -24.64 -1.08
C LEU A 240 31.05 -23.98 -0.12
N GLU A 241 29.77 -24.34 -0.22
CA GLU A 241 28.72 -23.86 0.67
C GLU A 241 27.66 -24.96 0.93
N PRO A 242 26.93 -24.89 2.06
CA PRO A 242 25.80 -25.79 2.34
C PRO A 242 24.47 -25.36 1.66
N TYR A 243 24.51 -24.40 0.74
CA TYR A 243 23.36 -23.89 -0.02
C TYR A 243 23.76 -23.62 -1.47
N GLN A 244 22.81 -23.70 -2.41
CA GLN A 244 23.09 -23.44 -3.82
C GLN A 244 23.33 -21.95 -4.07
N PHE A 245 24.48 -21.60 -4.67
CA PHE A 245 24.90 -20.21 -4.94
C PHE A 245 25.31 -19.94 -6.40
N PHE A 246 25.18 -20.94 -7.27
CA PHE A 246 25.39 -20.84 -8.71
C PHE A 246 24.14 -21.30 -9.46
N ARG A 247 23.92 -20.77 -10.66
CA ARG A 247 22.82 -21.20 -11.53
C ARG A 247 23.13 -22.58 -12.13
N ASP A 248 22.14 -23.46 -12.16
CA ASP A 248 22.28 -24.80 -12.75
C ASP A 248 22.43 -24.69 -14.27
N THR A 249 23.53 -25.20 -14.82
CA THR A 249 23.78 -25.26 -16.27
C THR A 249 23.07 -26.45 -16.93
N LYS A 250 22.51 -27.39 -16.15
CA LYS A 250 21.59 -28.40 -16.67
C LYS A 250 20.24 -27.72 -16.87
N GLY A 251 19.90 -27.47 -18.14
CA GLY A 251 18.69 -26.78 -18.55
C GLY A 251 17.42 -27.35 -17.92
N HIS A 252 17.03 -26.83 -16.75
CA HIS A 252 15.69 -26.96 -16.24
C HIS A 252 14.84 -25.87 -16.89
N LYS A 253 13.99 -26.31 -17.84
CA LYS A 253 12.88 -25.52 -18.35
C LYS A 253 12.12 -24.85 -17.20
N ASN A 254 12.34 -23.55 -17.07
CA ASN A 254 11.40 -22.51 -16.63
C ASN A 254 10.35 -22.91 -15.56
N LYS A 255 10.76 -23.44 -14.41
CA LYS A 255 9.83 -23.66 -13.26
C LYS A 255 9.54 -22.37 -12.47
N THR A 256 10.45 -21.39 -12.47
CA THR A 256 10.27 -20.12 -11.76
C THR A 256 9.16 -19.26 -12.37
N VAL A 257 8.97 -19.32 -13.70
CA VAL A 257 7.87 -18.62 -14.38
C VAL A 257 6.51 -19.18 -13.96
N TRP A 258 6.37 -20.50 -13.74
CA TRP A 258 5.08 -21.09 -13.34
C TRP A 258 4.65 -20.73 -11.91
N ILE A 259 5.58 -20.57 -10.97
CA ILE A 259 5.23 -20.15 -9.59
C ILE A 259 4.84 -18.67 -9.57
N VAL A 260 5.56 -17.81 -10.28
CA VAL A 260 5.24 -16.37 -10.36
C VAL A 260 3.95 -16.15 -11.16
N VAL A 261 3.73 -16.84 -12.27
CA VAL A 261 2.48 -16.79 -13.06
C VAL A 261 1.30 -17.41 -12.29
N GLY A 262 1.52 -18.45 -11.51
CA GLY A 262 0.48 -19.06 -10.66
C GLY A 262 0.06 -18.16 -9.50
N VAL A 263 1.00 -17.52 -8.81
CA VAL A 263 0.73 -16.58 -7.72
C VAL A 263 0.12 -15.28 -8.25
N ALA A 264 0.63 -14.74 -9.36
CA ALA A 264 0.05 -13.55 -10.01
C ALA A 264 -1.34 -13.84 -10.59
N GLY A 265 -1.54 -15.00 -11.23
CA GLY A 265 -2.84 -15.44 -11.74
C GLY A 265 -3.87 -15.66 -10.63
N GLY A 266 -3.47 -16.27 -9.52
CA GLY A 266 -4.30 -16.42 -8.33
C GLY A 266 -4.67 -15.07 -7.70
N ALA A 267 -3.73 -14.13 -7.60
CA ALA A 267 -3.99 -12.78 -7.09
C ALA A 267 -4.94 -11.99 -8.01
N VAL A 268 -4.79 -12.12 -9.34
CA VAL A 268 -5.69 -11.49 -10.32
C VAL A 268 -7.09 -12.09 -10.25
N LEU A 269 -7.23 -13.41 -10.18
CA LEU A 269 -8.53 -14.07 -10.03
C LEU A 269 -9.20 -13.71 -8.70
N LEU A 270 -8.43 -13.63 -7.61
CA LEU A 270 -8.94 -13.17 -6.32
C LEU A 270 -9.37 -11.70 -6.38
N ALA A 271 -8.59 -10.83 -7.04
CA ALA A 271 -8.96 -9.42 -7.23
C ALA A 271 -10.24 -9.29 -8.07
N ILE A 272 -10.38 -10.05 -9.17
CA ILE A 272 -11.59 -10.08 -9.99
C ILE A 272 -12.78 -10.61 -9.18
N ALA A 273 -12.61 -11.68 -8.40
CA ALA A 273 -13.65 -12.22 -7.54
C ALA A 273 -14.06 -11.22 -6.45
N LEU A 274 -13.11 -10.52 -5.84
CA LEU A 274 -13.36 -9.47 -4.86
C LEU A 274 -14.05 -8.25 -5.49
N LEU A 275 -13.68 -7.88 -6.73
CA LEU A 275 -14.32 -6.79 -7.48
C LEU A 275 -15.74 -7.15 -7.92
N LEU A 276 -15.96 -8.38 -8.39
CA LEU A 276 -17.29 -8.90 -8.74
C LEU A 276 -18.16 -9.04 -7.50
N TRP A 277 -17.62 -9.54 -6.39
CA TRP A 277 -18.32 -9.62 -5.11
C TRP A 277 -18.66 -8.22 -4.57
N TRP A 278 -17.73 -7.26 -4.68
CA TRP A 278 -17.98 -5.86 -4.35
C TRP A 278 -19.05 -5.23 -5.25
N TRP A 279 -19.03 -5.51 -6.56
CA TRP A 279 -20.02 -5.03 -7.53
C TRP A 279 -21.41 -5.61 -7.29
N LEU A 280 -21.49 -6.89 -6.90
CA LEU A 280 -22.73 -7.56 -6.51
C LEU A 280 -23.28 -7.02 -5.19
N LEU A 281 -22.42 -6.80 -4.18
CA LEU A 281 -22.81 -6.19 -2.89
C LEU A 281 -23.22 -4.71 -3.02
N ALA A 282 -22.70 -3.99 -4.01
CA ALA A 282 -23.06 -2.61 -4.30
C ALA A 282 -24.46 -2.47 -4.95
N LYS A 283 -25.05 -3.56 -5.47
CA LYS A 283 -26.42 -3.52 -6.01
C LYS A 283 -27.41 -3.82 -4.90
N ARG A 284 -27.97 -2.76 -4.29
CA ARG A 284 -29.09 -2.90 -3.35
C ARG A 284 -30.38 -3.19 -4.13
N PRO A 285 -31.24 -4.09 -3.63
CA PRO A 285 -32.55 -4.30 -4.22
C PRO A 285 -33.42 -3.03 -4.10
N SER A 286 -34.26 -2.79 -5.10
CA SER A 286 -35.26 -1.72 -5.10
C SER A 286 -36.24 -1.92 -3.93
N ALA A 287 -36.48 -0.88 -3.14
CA ALA A 287 -37.42 -0.95 -2.01
C ALA A 287 -38.87 -1.06 -2.48
N ILE A 288 -39.22 -0.49 -3.64
CA ILE A 288 -40.54 -0.64 -4.27
C ILE A 288 -40.74 -2.09 -4.75
N ASP A 289 -39.78 -2.63 -5.50
CA ASP A 289 -39.92 -3.99 -6.06
C ASP A 289 -39.90 -5.06 -4.95
N SER A 290 -39.20 -4.76 -3.86
CA SER A 290 -39.11 -5.64 -2.69
C SER A 290 -40.16 -5.34 -1.62
N PHE A 291 -41.13 -4.45 -1.88
CA PHE A 291 -42.03 -3.93 -0.85
C PHE A 291 -42.75 -5.04 -0.07
N ASN A 292 -43.37 -6.00 -0.76
CA ASN A 292 -44.07 -7.12 -0.12
C ASN A 292 -43.13 -7.98 0.74
N LYS A 293 -41.87 -8.13 0.33
CA LYS A 293 -40.86 -8.85 1.12
C LYS A 293 -40.45 -8.05 2.35
N ILE A 294 -40.31 -6.74 2.21
CA ILE A 294 -39.97 -5.82 3.30
C ILE A 294 -41.06 -5.87 4.39
N THR A 295 -42.33 -5.83 4.00
CA THR A 295 -43.48 -5.69 4.93
C THR A 295 -44.06 -7.02 5.42
N ALA A 296 -43.61 -8.17 4.91
CA ALA A 296 -44.18 -9.49 5.18
C ALA A 296 -44.41 -9.80 6.67
N ASN A 297 -43.53 -9.32 7.56
CA ASN A 297 -43.56 -9.60 8.99
C ASN A 297 -43.79 -8.35 9.85
N TRP A 298 -44.49 -7.34 9.31
CA TRP A 298 -44.74 -6.07 10.00
C TRP A 298 -46.13 -5.99 10.63
N GLN A 299 -46.99 -6.99 10.45
CA GLN A 299 -48.31 -7.03 11.08
C GLN A 299 -48.18 -6.90 12.61
N GLY A 300 -48.97 -6.01 13.21
CA GLY A 300 -48.95 -5.72 14.65
C GLY A 300 -47.73 -4.94 15.15
N LYS A 301 -46.78 -4.57 14.27
CA LYS A 301 -45.57 -3.82 14.67
C LYS A 301 -45.81 -2.32 14.64
N THR A 302 -45.10 -1.62 15.52
CA THR A 302 -45.04 -0.15 15.54
C THR A 302 -44.04 0.33 14.51
N ILE A 303 -44.43 1.32 13.68
CA ILE A 303 -43.53 1.92 12.69
C ILE A 303 -43.02 3.26 13.22
N ALA A 304 -41.70 3.45 13.12
CA ALA A 304 -41.04 4.74 13.31
C ALA A 304 -40.34 5.13 12.00
N LEU A 305 -40.88 6.12 11.30
CA LEU A 305 -40.42 6.57 9.99
C LEU A 305 -39.55 7.82 10.13
N PHE A 306 -38.37 7.80 9.51
CA PHE A 306 -37.41 8.89 9.48
C PHE A 306 -37.09 9.24 8.03
N LEU A 307 -37.21 10.52 7.70
CA LEU A 307 -37.10 11.01 6.34
C LEU A 307 -36.06 12.13 6.29
N ASP A 308 -35.04 11.98 5.45
CA ASP A 308 -34.24 13.12 5.04
C ASP A 308 -35.07 14.08 4.17
N TYR A 309 -34.63 15.34 4.06
CA TYR A 309 -35.31 16.35 3.26
C TYR A 309 -34.73 16.47 1.85
N ASP A 310 -33.54 17.05 1.73
CA ASP A 310 -32.90 17.39 0.46
C ASP A 310 -32.47 16.14 -0.31
N GLY A 311 -32.92 15.98 -1.56
CA GLY A 311 -32.65 14.78 -2.35
C GLY A 311 -33.50 13.56 -1.98
N THR A 312 -34.36 13.66 -0.97
CA THR A 312 -35.25 12.58 -0.50
C THR A 312 -36.72 12.96 -0.61
N LEU A 313 -37.19 13.95 0.18
CA LEU A 313 -38.55 14.49 0.09
C LEU A 313 -38.68 15.60 -0.95
N ALA A 314 -37.59 16.31 -1.22
CA ALA A 314 -37.49 17.35 -2.25
C ALA A 314 -36.34 17.02 -3.21
N PRO A 315 -36.43 17.41 -4.50
CA PRO A 315 -35.32 17.25 -5.44
C PRO A 315 -34.12 18.12 -5.05
N LYS A 316 -32.92 17.68 -5.43
CA LYS A 316 -31.72 18.54 -5.36
C LYS A 316 -31.80 19.61 -6.42
N VAL A 317 -31.65 20.85 -5.99
CA VAL A 317 -31.66 22.06 -6.83
C VAL A 317 -30.38 22.86 -6.57
N ASP A 318 -30.01 23.72 -7.52
CA ASP A 318 -28.79 24.52 -7.42
C ASP A 318 -28.87 25.56 -6.30
N ASN A 319 -30.06 26.14 -6.11
CA ASN A 319 -30.37 27.04 -5.00
C ASN A 319 -31.07 26.27 -3.87
N PRO A 320 -30.42 26.03 -2.71
CA PRO A 320 -31.05 25.33 -1.60
C PRO A 320 -32.36 25.96 -1.10
N ASP A 321 -32.58 27.26 -1.33
CA ASP A 321 -33.82 27.92 -0.91
C ASP A 321 -35.03 27.60 -1.81
N GLU A 322 -34.81 26.91 -2.92
CA GLU A 322 -35.85 26.50 -3.89
C GLU A 322 -36.15 24.99 -3.84
N ALA A 323 -35.58 24.27 -2.86
CA ALA A 323 -35.71 22.82 -2.72
C ALA A 323 -37.07 22.43 -2.13
N TYR A 324 -38.18 22.75 -2.82
CA TYR A 324 -39.52 22.46 -2.34
C TYR A 324 -39.96 21.02 -2.60
N MET A 325 -40.65 20.41 -1.63
CA MET A 325 -41.37 19.16 -1.84
C MET A 325 -42.71 19.41 -2.55
N SER A 326 -43.20 18.44 -3.31
CA SER A 326 -44.49 18.56 -3.99
C SER A 326 -45.67 18.48 -3.02
N SER A 327 -46.84 18.98 -3.45
CA SER A 327 -48.11 18.84 -2.73
C SER A 327 -48.43 17.39 -2.42
N GLU A 328 -48.22 16.51 -3.39
CA GLU A 328 -48.56 15.09 -3.29
C GLU A 328 -47.62 14.38 -2.30
N MET A 329 -46.33 14.73 -2.29
CA MET A 329 -45.40 14.21 -1.29
C MET A 329 -45.81 14.68 0.12
N ARG A 330 -46.19 15.96 0.25
CA ARG A 330 -46.58 16.53 1.55
C ARG A 330 -47.81 15.85 2.11
N GLU A 331 -48.83 15.65 1.27
CA GLU A 331 -50.06 14.94 1.64
C GLU A 331 -49.77 13.51 2.13
N VAL A 332 -48.95 12.75 1.40
CA VAL A 332 -48.59 11.38 1.78
C VAL A 332 -47.83 11.34 3.10
N VAL A 333 -46.89 12.25 3.33
CA VAL A 333 -46.15 12.34 4.61
C VAL A 333 -47.08 12.72 5.75
N GLN A 334 -48.00 13.67 5.53
CA GLN A 334 -48.96 14.11 6.53
C GLN A 334 -49.92 12.99 6.92
N GLU A 335 -50.42 12.22 5.94
CA GLU A 335 -51.25 11.06 6.21
C GLU A 335 -50.48 9.97 6.97
N LEU A 336 -49.24 9.65 6.57
CA LEU A 336 -48.42 8.69 7.30
C LEU A 336 -48.16 9.13 8.74
N ALA A 337 -47.92 10.42 8.97
CA ALA A 337 -47.71 10.98 10.29
C ALA A 337 -48.91 10.79 11.24
N SER A 338 -50.13 10.66 10.69
CA SER A 338 -51.32 10.34 11.47
C SER A 338 -51.43 8.86 11.90
N LEU A 339 -50.68 7.97 11.24
CA LEU A 339 -50.75 6.51 11.44
C LEU A 339 -49.50 5.93 12.12
N CYS A 340 -48.36 6.60 11.99
CA CYS A 340 -47.10 6.16 12.58
C CYS A 340 -46.21 7.34 12.96
N ALA A 341 -45.30 7.10 13.92
CA ALA A 341 -44.40 8.14 14.39
C ALA A 341 -43.43 8.53 13.27
N THR A 342 -43.61 9.73 12.73
CA THR A 342 -42.88 10.20 11.56
C THR A 342 -42.00 11.39 11.91
N SER A 343 -40.76 11.37 11.42
CA SER A 343 -39.74 12.36 11.73
C SER A 343 -39.04 12.84 10.46
N VAL A 344 -38.74 14.13 10.38
CA VAL A 344 -37.86 14.69 9.35
C VAL A 344 -36.50 15.00 9.98
N VAL A 345 -35.44 14.43 9.40
CA VAL A 345 -34.06 14.53 9.90
C VAL A 345 -33.18 15.18 8.83
N SER A 346 -32.90 16.47 8.98
CA SER A 346 -32.21 17.28 7.96
C SER A 346 -30.91 17.90 8.46
N GLY A 347 -30.01 18.20 7.52
CA GLY A 347 -28.86 19.08 7.76
C GLY A 347 -29.25 20.56 7.88
N ARG A 348 -30.42 20.96 7.37
CA ARG A 348 -30.96 22.32 7.50
C ARG A 348 -31.30 22.63 8.96
N ALA A 349 -31.28 23.91 9.31
CA ALA A 349 -31.79 24.37 10.59
C ALA A 349 -33.25 23.95 10.77
N ARG A 350 -33.65 23.54 11.97
CA ARG A 350 -34.97 22.97 12.27
C ARG A 350 -36.10 23.87 11.81
N TYR A 351 -36.05 25.16 12.16
CA TYR A 351 -37.08 26.14 11.77
C TYR A 351 -37.23 26.24 10.25
N LYS A 352 -36.11 26.12 9.51
CA LYS A 352 -36.10 26.15 8.05
C LYS A 352 -36.74 24.88 7.52
N THR A 353 -36.35 23.71 8.03
CA THR A 353 -36.99 22.43 7.68
C THR A 353 -38.51 22.48 7.91
N GLU A 354 -38.96 22.97 9.07
CA GLU A 354 -40.39 23.14 9.40
C GLU A 354 -41.10 24.04 8.39
N SER A 355 -40.50 25.18 8.02
CA SER A 355 -41.08 26.11 7.04
C SER A 355 -41.22 25.53 5.63
N PHE A 356 -40.39 24.56 5.27
CA PHE A 356 -40.43 23.89 3.96
C PHE A 356 -41.42 22.71 3.95
N VAL A 357 -41.42 21.92 5.04
CA VAL A 357 -42.27 20.74 5.18
C VAL A 357 -43.73 21.14 5.44
N MET A 358 -43.97 22.13 6.30
CA MET A 358 -45.29 22.66 6.65
C MET A 358 -46.27 21.60 7.19
N ILE A 359 -45.79 20.66 8.02
CA ILE A 359 -46.61 19.65 8.69
C ILE A 359 -46.35 19.71 10.20
N GLU A 360 -47.37 19.97 10.99
CA GLU A 360 -47.24 20.13 12.45
C GLU A 360 -47.06 18.79 13.19
N ASN A 361 -47.67 17.71 12.68
CA ASN A 361 -47.74 16.40 13.33
C ASN A 361 -46.47 15.55 13.12
N LEU A 362 -45.28 16.16 13.15
CA LEU A 362 -43.99 15.50 12.91
C LEU A 362 -42.98 15.78 14.01
N HIS A 363 -42.02 14.87 14.20
CA HIS A 363 -40.79 15.17 14.92
C HIS A 363 -39.78 15.79 13.96
N TYR A 364 -39.05 16.82 14.40
CA TYR A 364 -38.06 17.49 13.57
C TYR A 364 -36.69 17.44 14.20
N ALA A 365 -35.70 16.95 13.45
CA ALA A 365 -34.29 17.06 13.78
C ALA A 365 -33.58 17.92 12.73
N GLY A 366 -33.10 19.08 13.14
CA GLY A 366 -32.34 20.01 12.30
C GLY A 366 -30.86 20.00 12.63
N SER A 367 -30.08 20.67 11.79
CA SER A 367 -28.64 20.89 11.99
C SER A 367 -27.88 19.57 12.26
N HIS A 368 -28.24 18.51 11.53
CA HIS A 368 -27.72 17.14 11.71
C HIS A 368 -27.95 16.56 13.11
N GLY A 369 -29.01 16.95 13.82
CA GLY A 369 -29.33 16.44 15.17
C GLY A 369 -28.84 17.31 16.33
N ALA A 370 -28.34 18.51 16.04
CA ALA A 370 -27.97 19.50 17.07
C ALA A 370 -29.20 20.18 17.70
N GLU A 371 -30.37 20.04 17.09
CA GLU A 371 -31.66 20.51 17.58
C GLU A 371 -32.75 19.51 17.18
N ILE A 372 -33.52 19.03 18.17
CA ILE A 372 -34.54 18.02 18.00
C ILE A 372 -35.80 18.50 18.70
N LYS A 373 -36.93 18.58 18.00
CA LYS A 373 -38.23 18.91 18.57
C LYS A 373 -39.16 17.71 18.38
N LEU A 374 -39.61 17.13 19.49
CA LEU A 374 -40.67 16.13 19.44
C LEU A 374 -42.02 16.85 19.36
N ILE A 375 -43.01 16.21 18.73
CA ILE A 375 -44.32 16.80 18.46
C ILE A 375 -45.00 17.40 19.71
N ASP A 376 -44.96 16.67 20.83
CA ASP A 376 -45.66 17.06 22.06
C ASP A 376 -44.80 17.96 22.98
N GLU A 377 -43.65 18.42 22.50
CA GLU A 377 -42.74 19.25 23.27
C GLU A 377 -42.79 20.70 22.80
N THR A 378 -42.94 21.62 23.76
CA THR A 378 -42.97 23.06 23.50
C THR A 378 -41.60 23.59 23.12
N GLU A 379 -40.54 23.03 23.71
CA GLU A 379 -39.15 23.43 23.46
C GLU A 379 -38.40 22.34 22.70
N ALA A 380 -37.44 22.75 21.87
CA ALA A 380 -36.53 21.82 21.22
C ALA A 380 -35.44 21.39 22.21
N TYR A 381 -35.10 20.10 22.19
CA TYR A 381 -33.88 19.59 22.79
C TYR A 381 -32.68 20.03 21.94
N GLU A 382 -31.79 20.83 22.55
CA GLU A 382 -30.63 21.43 21.88
C GLU A 382 -29.33 20.94 22.54
N PRO A 383 -28.90 19.70 22.28
CA PRO A 383 -27.71 19.14 22.91
C PRO A 383 -26.43 19.93 22.58
N ALA A 384 -26.44 20.70 21.49
CA ALA A 384 -25.33 21.54 21.08
C ALA A 384 -25.36 22.97 21.68
N ARG A 385 -26.32 23.30 22.57
CA ARG A 385 -26.51 24.66 23.11
C ARG A 385 -25.28 25.21 23.83
N GLU A 386 -24.51 24.35 24.50
CA GLU A 386 -23.27 24.76 25.18
C GLU A 386 -22.19 25.28 24.22
N TYR A 387 -22.25 24.92 22.93
CA TYR A 387 -21.27 25.35 21.93
C TYR A 387 -21.62 26.69 21.27
N VAL A 388 -22.82 27.24 21.49
CA VAL A 388 -23.25 28.50 20.84
C VAL A 388 -22.28 29.67 21.11
N PRO A 389 -21.79 29.90 22.35
CA PRO A 389 -20.85 30.99 22.60
C PRO A 389 -19.54 30.86 21.82
N VAL A 390 -18.96 29.65 21.75
CA VAL A 390 -17.70 29.42 21.02
C VAL A 390 -17.89 29.50 19.51
N ILE A 391 -19.05 29.08 18.99
CA ILE A 391 -19.42 29.25 17.57
C ILE A 391 -19.50 30.74 17.22
N ASN A 392 -20.15 31.56 18.04
CA ASN A 392 -20.24 33.01 17.80
C ASN A 392 -18.86 33.68 17.76
N GLN A 393 -17.95 33.30 18.68
CA GLN A 393 -16.57 33.80 18.65
C GLN A 393 -15.81 33.35 17.40
N ALA A 394 -16.00 32.10 16.97
CA ALA A 394 -15.38 31.59 15.76
C ALA A 394 -15.92 32.29 14.49
N ARG A 395 -17.22 32.60 14.46
CA ARG A 395 -17.86 33.36 13.38
C ARG A 395 -17.23 34.73 13.22
N GLU A 396 -17.11 35.50 14.30
CA GLU A 396 -16.52 36.84 14.26
C GLU A 396 -15.08 36.82 13.74
N ARG A 397 -14.28 35.84 14.18
CA ARG A 397 -12.91 35.68 13.67
C ARG A 397 -12.86 35.25 12.21
N LEU A 398 -13.81 34.43 11.76
CA LEU A 398 -13.90 34.01 10.37
C LEU A 398 -14.33 35.17 9.47
N GLU A 399 -15.30 35.98 9.91
CA GLU A 399 -15.77 37.18 9.21
C GLU A 399 -14.61 38.15 8.98
N GLU A 400 -13.83 38.44 10.02
CA GLU A 400 -12.65 39.30 9.87
C GLU A 400 -11.58 38.66 8.96
N ALA A 401 -11.35 37.34 9.07
CA ALA A 401 -10.32 36.66 8.30
C ALA A 401 -10.59 36.64 6.79
N ILE A 402 -11.85 36.59 6.35
CA ILE A 402 -12.22 36.53 4.92
C ILE A 402 -12.68 37.86 4.35
N LYS A 403 -12.75 38.92 5.16
CA LYS A 403 -13.37 40.20 4.84
C LYS A 403 -12.89 40.84 3.53
N GLU A 404 -11.60 40.73 3.24
CA GLU A 404 -10.97 41.33 2.05
C GLU A 404 -11.12 40.44 0.79
N ILE A 405 -11.65 39.22 0.91
CA ILE A 405 -11.79 38.29 -0.22
C ILE A 405 -13.15 38.49 -0.88
N LYS A 406 -13.13 39.08 -2.08
CA LYS A 406 -14.34 39.34 -2.84
C LYS A 406 -15.06 38.03 -3.19
N GLY A 407 -16.36 38.00 -2.92
CA GLY A 407 -17.22 36.84 -3.22
C GLY A 407 -17.24 35.74 -2.16
N ALA A 408 -16.40 35.84 -1.11
CA ALA A 408 -16.49 34.97 0.05
C ALA A 408 -17.62 35.46 0.97
N SER A 409 -18.39 34.54 1.54
CA SER A 409 -19.47 34.89 2.47
C SER A 409 -19.62 33.89 3.60
N ILE A 410 -20.20 34.34 4.71
CA ILE A 410 -20.50 33.50 5.88
C ILE A 410 -22.01 33.42 6.05
N GLU A 411 -22.50 32.19 6.13
CA GLU A 411 -23.83 31.86 6.58
C GLU A 411 -23.73 31.39 8.04
N HIS A 412 -24.35 32.15 8.94
CA HIS A 412 -24.43 31.80 10.35
C HIS A 412 -25.61 30.85 10.59
N LYS A 413 -25.31 29.66 11.13
CA LYS A 413 -26.29 28.70 11.63
C LYS A 413 -26.20 28.66 13.15
N LYS A 414 -27.31 28.42 13.84
CA LYS A 414 -27.34 28.39 15.32
C LYS A 414 -26.25 27.47 15.93
N PHE A 415 -25.97 26.34 15.27
CA PHE A 415 -24.99 25.34 15.71
C PHE A 415 -23.85 25.12 14.70
N GLY A 416 -23.56 26.10 13.84
CA GLY A 416 -22.47 25.98 12.88
C GLY A 416 -22.25 27.21 12.00
N ILE A 417 -21.22 27.17 11.18
CA ILE A 417 -20.84 28.27 10.28
C ILE A 417 -20.54 27.68 8.92
N SER A 418 -21.11 28.25 7.86
CA SER A 418 -20.80 27.87 6.48
C SER A 418 -20.08 29.02 5.79
N VAL A 419 -18.82 28.82 5.45
CA VAL A 419 -17.99 29.75 4.68
C VAL A 419 -18.09 29.39 3.20
N HIS A 420 -18.89 30.14 2.46
CA HIS A 420 -19.11 29.93 1.03
C HIS A 420 -18.00 30.61 0.22
N TYR A 421 -17.45 29.88 -0.74
CA TYR A 421 -16.41 30.39 -1.66
C TYR A 421 -16.74 30.09 -3.12
N ARG A 422 -18.01 29.81 -3.41
CA ARG A 422 -18.48 29.52 -4.77
C ARG A 422 -18.31 30.71 -5.73
N CYS A 423 -18.51 31.92 -5.20
CA CYS A 423 -18.42 33.18 -5.94
C CYS A 423 -17.04 33.85 -5.81
N VAL A 424 -16.05 33.13 -5.27
CA VAL A 424 -14.66 33.60 -5.15
C VAL A 424 -13.90 33.17 -6.40
N GLU A 425 -13.03 34.05 -6.91
CA GLU A 425 -12.13 33.77 -8.03
C GLU A 425 -11.33 32.49 -7.79
N GLU A 426 -11.18 31.64 -8.82
CA GLU A 426 -10.63 30.29 -8.66
C GLU A 426 -9.25 30.26 -7.99
N GLU A 427 -8.40 31.26 -8.27
CA GLU A 427 -7.06 31.41 -7.71
C GLU A 427 -7.07 31.67 -6.19
N GLU A 428 -8.14 32.28 -5.66
CA GLU A 428 -8.29 32.65 -4.25
C GLU A 428 -9.12 31.64 -3.44
N GLN A 429 -9.77 30.66 -4.08
CA GLN A 429 -10.58 29.66 -3.38
C GLN A 429 -9.78 28.80 -2.39
N GLU A 430 -8.52 28.49 -2.70
CA GLU A 430 -7.64 27.78 -1.75
C GLU A 430 -7.23 28.66 -0.57
N LEU A 431 -7.14 29.99 -0.77
CA LEU A 431 -6.86 30.93 0.31
C LEU A 431 -8.01 30.94 1.33
N VAL A 432 -9.27 31.00 0.88
CA VAL A 432 -10.45 30.93 1.78
C VAL A 432 -10.44 29.65 2.60
N LYS A 433 -10.20 28.49 1.97
CA LYS A 433 -10.12 27.20 2.67
C LYS A 433 -9.01 27.19 3.72
N LYS A 434 -7.85 27.76 3.39
CA LYS A 434 -6.70 27.84 4.29
C LYS A 434 -7.00 28.75 5.48
N LEU A 435 -7.56 29.93 5.25
CA LEU A 435 -7.93 30.88 6.30
C LEU A 435 -8.98 30.29 7.23
N ALA A 436 -10.05 29.70 6.68
CA ALA A 436 -11.07 29.06 7.51
C ALA A 436 -10.48 27.96 8.41
N LYS A 437 -9.61 27.09 7.87
CA LYS A 437 -8.92 26.07 8.67
C LYS A 437 -7.98 26.68 9.72
N GLN A 438 -7.24 27.74 9.39
CA GLN A 438 -6.30 28.38 10.31
C GLN A 438 -7.02 29.09 11.45
N THR A 439 -8.09 29.81 11.16
CA THR A 439 -8.91 30.49 12.17
C THR A 439 -9.51 29.51 13.17
N ILE A 440 -10.00 28.36 12.69
CA ILE A 440 -10.61 27.34 13.55
C ILE A 440 -9.60 26.54 14.38
N LYS A 441 -8.32 26.49 14.02
CA LYS A 441 -7.29 25.80 14.85
C LYS A 441 -7.22 26.31 16.29
N GLY A 442 -7.60 27.57 16.54
CA GLY A 442 -7.65 28.15 17.88
C GLY A 442 -8.85 27.73 18.73
N PHE A 443 -9.78 26.93 18.20
CA PHE A 443 -11.00 26.48 18.85
C PHE A 443 -11.01 24.95 18.94
N SER A 444 -10.65 24.41 20.11
CA SER A 444 -10.46 22.96 20.30
C SER A 444 -11.76 22.15 20.20
N GLU A 445 -12.88 22.83 20.45
CA GLU A 445 -14.25 22.33 20.50
C GLU A 445 -14.93 22.32 19.13
N LEU A 446 -14.29 22.91 18.10
CA LEU A 446 -14.85 23.02 16.75
C LEU A 446 -14.04 22.18 15.76
N THR A 447 -14.70 21.77 14.68
CA THR A 447 -14.09 21.04 13.58
C THR A 447 -14.53 21.61 12.24
N VAL A 448 -13.67 21.46 11.24
CA VAL A 448 -13.88 21.93 9.88
C VAL A 448 -14.13 20.76 8.95
N THR A 449 -15.26 20.78 8.24
CA THR A 449 -15.62 19.83 7.18
C THR A 449 -15.68 20.54 5.83
N LYS A 450 -15.40 19.79 4.75
CA LYS A 450 -15.46 20.31 3.38
C LYS A 450 -16.80 19.91 2.75
N GLY A 451 -17.54 20.88 2.24
CA GLY A 451 -18.70 20.70 1.37
C GLY A 451 -18.41 21.12 -0.07
N ASP A 452 -19.44 21.10 -0.92
CA ASP A 452 -19.34 21.55 -2.31
C ASP A 452 -19.26 23.08 -2.40
N LYS A 453 -18.06 23.59 -2.67
CA LYS A 453 -17.73 25.02 -2.69
C LYS A 453 -18.10 25.78 -1.40
N VAL A 454 -18.09 25.06 -0.27
CA VAL A 454 -18.32 25.58 1.09
C VAL A 454 -17.39 24.90 2.10
N VAL A 455 -16.93 25.64 3.12
CA VAL A 455 -16.26 25.11 4.31
C VAL A 455 -17.25 25.20 5.47
N GLU A 456 -17.50 24.09 6.14
CA GLU A 456 -18.44 24.03 7.25
C GLU A 456 -17.70 23.88 8.57
N VAL A 457 -18.10 24.66 9.57
CA VAL A 457 -17.59 24.60 10.94
C VAL A 457 -18.72 24.15 11.84
N ARG A 458 -18.45 23.15 12.67
CA ARG A 458 -19.43 22.57 13.60
C ARG A 458 -18.76 22.13 14.90
N PRO A 459 -19.52 21.93 15.99
CA PRO A 459 -19.00 21.32 17.20
C PRO A 459 -18.32 19.98 16.93
N LYS A 460 -17.22 19.72 17.63
CA LYS A 460 -16.49 18.45 17.67
C LYS A 460 -17.19 17.47 18.62
N ALA A 461 -18.49 17.30 18.41
CA ALA A 461 -19.37 16.42 19.17
C ALA A 461 -20.07 15.45 18.20
N GLU A 462 -20.58 14.33 18.71
CA GLU A 462 -21.23 13.28 17.91
C GLU A 462 -22.68 13.63 17.48
N PHE A 463 -22.97 14.91 17.22
CA PHE A 463 -24.28 15.33 16.71
C PHE A 463 -24.34 15.08 15.19
N ASN A 464 -24.91 13.93 14.83
CA ASN A 464 -25.14 13.51 13.45
C ASN A 464 -26.57 12.95 13.29
N LYS A 465 -27.00 12.68 12.05
CA LYS A 465 -28.34 12.15 11.77
C LYS A 465 -28.60 10.83 12.51
N GLY A 466 -27.57 10.00 12.72
CA GLY A 466 -27.65 8.78 13.53
C GLY A 466 -27.94 9.05 15.01
N PHE A 467 -27.30 10.06 15.60
CA PHE A 467 -27.61 10.52 16.97
C PHE A 467 -29.07 10.96 17.07
N ALA A 468 -29.57 11.75 16.12
CA ALA A 468 -30.97 12.19 16.12
C ALA A 468 -31.96 11.03 16.07
N VAL A 469 -31.74 10.08 15.15
CA VAL A 469 -32.59 8.87 15.01
C VAL A 469 -32.59 8.06 16.30
N LYS A 470 -31.41 7.84 16.89
CA LYS A 470 -31.27 7.11 18.15
C LYS A 470 -32.02 7.80 19.29
N TYR A 471 -31.82 9.12 19.45
CA TYR A 471 -32.46 9.91 20.49
C TYR A 471 -34.00 9.89 20.37
N ILE A 472 -34.53 10.14 19.17
CA ILE A 472 -35.99 10.14 18.94
C ILE A 472 -36.58 8.76 19.23
N LEU A 473 -35.95 7.67 18.77
CA LEU A 473 -36.40 6.31 19.07
C LEU A 473 -36.43 6.02 20.57
N GLU A 474 -35.40 6.44 21.31
CA GLU A 474 -35.32 6.26 22.76
C GLU A 474 -36.40 7.04 23.50
N GLN A 475 -36.65 8.29 23.11
CA GLN A 475 -37.71 9.10 23.71
C GLN A 475 -39.10 8.55 23.41
N LEU A 476 -39.37 8.14 22.16
CA LEU A 476 -40.65 7.55 21.77
C LEU A 476 -40.88 6.21 22.49
N ALA A 477 -39.86 5.36 22.58
CA ALA A 477 -39.97 4.10 23.29
C ALA A 477 -40.26 4.31 24.78
N ARG A 478 -39.57 5.25 25.43
CA ARG A 478 -39.82 5.61 26.84
C ARG A 478 -41.22 6.19 27.04
N LYS A 479 -41.64 7.12 26.19
CA LYS A 479 -42.91 7.83 26.33
C LYS A 479 -44.12 6.92 26.10
N ASN A 480 -44.05 6.09 25.08
CA ASN A 480 -45.16 5.24 24.65
C ASN A 480 -45.02 3.79 25.12
N ASN A 481 -44.03 3.51 25.99
CA ASN A 481 -43.71 2.19 26.51
C ASN A 481 -43.52 1.12 25.41
N TRP A 482 -42.85 1.49 24.31
CA TRP A 482 -42.65 0.57 23.19
C TRP A 482 -41.63 -0.51 23.53
N ASP A 483 -42.00 -1.76 23.26
CA ASP A 483 -41.02 -2.84 23.14
C ASP A 483 -40.19 -2.62 21.87
N SER A 484 -38.88 -2.39 22.05
CA SER A 484 -37.94 -2.20 20.95
C SER A 484 -37.93 -3.35 19.94
N SER A 485 -38.31 -4.57 20.34
CA SER A 485 -38.41 -5.74 19.45
C SER A 485 -39.60 -5.68 18.47
N GLN A 486 -40.62 -4.90 18.83
CA GLN A 486 -41.85 -4.69 18.05
C GLN A 486 -41.82 -3.40 17.21
N VAL A 487 -40.71 -2.65 17.25
CA VAL A 487 -40.56 -1.40 16.48
C VAL A 487 -39.79 -1.66 15.19
N VAL A 488 -40.41 -1.31 14.07
CA VAL A 488 -39.75 -1.20 12.76
C VAL A 488 -39.34 0.25 12.55
N ALA A 489 -38.03 0.51 12.55
CA ALA A 489 -37.48 1.84 12.33
C ALA A 489 -36.97 1.96 10.89
N ILE A 490 -37.52 2.88 10.11
CA ILE A 490 -37.21 3.08 8.69
C ILE A 490 -36.53 4.43 8.52
N PHE A 491 -35.37 4.47 7.87
CA PHE A 491 -34.72 5.72 7.48
C PHE A 491 -34.54 5.77 5.98
N ILE A 492 -34.99 6.86 5.34
CA ILE A 492 -34.81 7.12 3.92
C ILE A 492 -33.95 8.38 3.75
N GLY A 493 -32.85 8.27 3.02
CA GLY A 493 -31.90 9.38 2.82
C GLY A 493 -31.00 9.19 1.60
N ASP A 494 -30.36 10.25 1.15
CA ASP A 494 -29.68 10.32 -0.15
C ASP A 494 -28.14 10.53 -0.03
N ASP A 495 -27.69 11.19 1.04
CA ASP A 495 -26.38 11.80 1.10
C ASP A 495 -25.36 10.98 1.93
N LYS A 496 -24.21 11.59 2.25
CA LYS A 496 -23.15 10.96 3.05
C LYS A 496 -23.47 11.00 4.55
N THR A 497 -24.21 12.01 5.00
CA THR A 497 -24.58 12.20 6.41
C THR A 497 -25.67 11.22 6.85
N ASP A 498 -26.48 10.73 5.92
CA ASP A 498 -27.48 9.67 6.14
C ASP A 498 -26.85 8.30 6.49
N GLU A 499 -25.59 8.07 6.12
CA GLU A 499 -24.88 6.84 6.47
C GLU A 499 -24.75 6.65 7.99
N ASP A 500 -24.76 7.74 8.77
CA ASP A 500 -24.78 7.67 10.23
C ASP A 500 -26.12 7.11 10.73
N ALA A 501 -27.24 7.49 10.11
CA ALA A 501 -28.56 6.92 10.42
C ALA A 501 -28.68 5.46 9.95
N PHE A 502 -28.23 5.15 8.73
CA PHE A 502 -28.19 3.78 8.24
C PHE A 502 -27.34 2.87 9.14
N LYS A 503 -26.22 3.37 9.68
CA LYS A 503 -25.37 2.64 10.63
C LYS A 503 -26.10 2.30 11.93
N VAL A 504 -26.94 3.20 12.43
CA VAL A 504 -27.76 2.96 13.62
C VAL A 504 -28.80 1.88 13.34
N LEU A 505 -29.53 2.00 12.23
CA LEU A 505 -30.57 1.03 11.87
C LEU A 505 -30.00 -0.35 11.52
N TRP A 506 -28.86 -0.41 10.83
CA TRP A 506 -28.20 -1.68 10.47
C TRP A 506 -27.88 -2.55 11.70
N LYS A 507 -27.62 -1.93 12.84
CA LYS A 507 -27.32 -2.63 14.09
C LYS A 507 -28.56 -3.01 14.90
N ARG A 508 -29.75 -2.60 14.47
CA ARG A 508 -31.02 -2.75 15.20
C ARG A 508 -31.86 -3.85 14.56
N VAL A 509 -32.40 -4.76 15.38
CA VAL A 509 -33.47 -5.68 14.93
C VAL A 509 -34.70 -4.85 14.55
N GLY A 510 -35.21 -5.02 13.33
CA GLY A 510 -36.29 -4.18 12.80
C GLY A 510 -35.84 -2.84 12.21
N GLY A 511 -34.54 -2.59 12.06
CA GLY A 511 -34.03 -1.42 11.34
C GLY A 511 -34.00 -1.59 9.83
N LEU A 512 -34.46 -0.58 9.09
CA LEU A 512 -34.49 -0.55 7.63
C LEU A 512 -33.92 0.77 7.10
N GLY A 513 -32.71 0.73 6.54
CA GLY A 513 -32.16 1.86 5.79
C GLY A 513 -32.48 1.74 4.30
N ILE A 514 -32.90 2.85 3.68
CA ILE A 514 -33.18 2.97 2.24
C ILE A 514 -32.38 4.15 1.67
N LEU A 515 -31.46 3.87 0.75
CA LEU A 515 -30.66 4.90 0.06
C LEU A 515 -31.42 5.45 -1.15
N VAL A 516 -31.52 6.76 -1.29
CA VAL A 516 -32.02 7.45 -2.48
C VAL A 516 -30.84 7.82 -3.36
N ASN A 517 -30.57 7.02 -4.40
CA ASN A 517 -29.53 7.33 -5.37
C ASN A 517 -29.70 6.52 -6.65
N LYS A 518 -29.79 7.21 -7.80
CA LYS A 518 -29.77 6.57 -9.12
C LYS A 518 -28.45 5.86 -9.41
N LYS A 519 -27.33 6.37 -8.90
CA LYS A 519 -25.99 5.80 -9.11
C LYS A 519 -25.65 4.81 -8.01
N ARG A 520 -24.92 3.76 -8.37
CA ARG A 520 -24.43 2.77 -7.41
C ARG A 520 -23.39 3.42 -6.50
N LYS A 521 -23.63 3.33 -5.19
CA LYS A 521 -22.79 3.87 -4.13
C LYS A 521 -22.71 2.85 -3.00
N TRP A 522 -21.53 2.73 -2.38
CA TRP A 522 -21.40 1.97 -1.15
C TRP A 522 -22.23 2.63 -0.05
N THR A 523 -23.08 1.84 0.61
CA THR A 523 -24.00 2.31 1.64
C THR A 523 -24.30 1.22 2.65
N LYS A 524 -24.62 1.61 3.88
CA LYS A 524 -25.20 0.72 4.91
C LYS A 524 -26.71 0.54 4.80
N ALA A 525 -27.38 1.25 3.89
CA ALA A 525 -28.78 0.99 3.59
C ALA A 525 -28.97 -0.44 3.05
N SER A 526 -30.09 -1.07 3.40
CA SER A 526 -30.44 -2.43 2.97
C SER A 526 -31.10 -2.44 1.59
N TYR A 527 -31.80 -1.36 1.23
CA TYR A 527 -32.50 -1.18 -0.04
C TYR A 527 -32.17 0.17 -0.65
N SER A 528 -32.59 0.38 -1.90
CA SER A 528 -32.44 1.66 -2.58
C SER A 528 -33.71 2.10 -3.32
N LEU A 529 -33.80 3.39 -3.56
CA LEU A 529 -34.73 4.08 -4.45
C LEU A 529 -33.90 5.01 -5.34
N GLU A 530 -34.37 5.32 -6.55
CA GLU A 530 -33.55 6.10 -7.50
C GLU A 530 -33.59 7.61 -7.26
N ASP A 531 -34.75 8.14 -6.85
CA ASP A 531 -35.04 9.57 -6.78
C ASP A 531 -36.23 9.87 -5.85
N PRO A 532 -36.53 11.16 -5.57
CA PRO A 532 -37.70 11.55 -4.76
C PRO A 532 -39.05 11.05 -5.27
N ALA A 533 -39.23 10.83 -6.58
CA ALA A 533 -40.48 10.30 -7.10
C ALA A 533 -40.70 8.84 -6.67
N GLN A 534 -39.62 8.04 -6.64
CA GLN A 534 -39.67 6.70 -6.08
C GLN A 534 -39.84 6.70 -4.55
N VAL A 535 -39.31 7.70 -3.84
CA VAL A 535 -39.62 7.91 -2.40
C VAL A 535 -41.12 8.09 -2.21
N GLN A 536 -41.75 9.01 -2.97
CA GLN A 536 -43.18 9.24 -2.89
C GLN A 536 -43.97 7.95 -3.12
N LYS A 537 -43.64 7.21 -4.17
CA LYS A 537 -44.30 5.94 -4.49
C LYS A 537 -44.15 4.90 -3.37
N PHE A 538 -42.95 4.77 -2.79
CA PHE A 538 -42.73 3.87 -1.66
C PHE A 538 -43.57 4.27 -0.44
N LEU A 539 -43.65 5.57 -0.13
CA LEU A 539 -44.46 6.09 0.97
C LEU A 539 -45.96 5.89 0.73
N GLN A 540 -46.45 6.05 -0.50
CA GLN A 540 -47.83 5.73 -0.88
C GLN A 540 -48.17 4.24 -0.69
N MET A 541 -47.23 3.35 -1.04
CA MET A 541 -47.38 1.91 -0.80
C MET A 541 -47.41 1.61 0.69
N LEU A 542 -46.54 2.26 1.48
CA LEU A 542 -46.51 2.14 2.94
C LEU A 542 -47.82 2.61 3.58
N LEU A 543 -48.34 3.76 3.15
CA LEU A 543 -49.62 4.31 3.60
C LEU A 543 -50.77 3.35 3.30
N SER A 544 -50.84 2.86 2.06
CA SER A 544 -51.86 1.90 1.63
C SER A 544 -51.81 0.59 2.42
N TRP A 545 -50.61 0.09 2.70
CA TRP A 545 -50.40 -1.10 3.52
C TRP A 545 -50.83 -0.86 4.97
N LYS A 546 -50.46 0.28 5.56
CA LYS A 546 -50.78 0.61 6.96
C LYS A 546 -52.27 0.79 7.19
N LYS A 547 -52.98 1.48 6.28
CA LYS A 547 -54.45 1.61 6.32
C LYS A 547 -55.15 0.25 6.27
N LYS A 548 -54.67 -0.68 5.44
CA LYS A 548 -55.21 -2.05 5.39
C LYS A 548 -54.95 -2.81 6.70
N ALA A 549 -53.73 -2.73 7.21
CA ALA A 549 -53.35 -3.40 8.45
C ALA A 549 -54.15 -2.89 9.67
N GLU A 550 -54.55 -1.62 9.70
CA GLU A 550 -55.42 -1.07 10.74
C GLU A 550 -56.89 -1.45 10.58
N ALA A 551 -57.37 -1.67 9.35
CA ALA A 551 -58.73 -2.15 9.11
C ALA A 551 -58.93 -3.64 9.44
N GLU A 552 -57.84 -4.39 9.58
CA GLU A 552 -57.82 -5.83 9.91
C GLU A 552 -57.66 -6.11 11.43
N VAL A 553 -57.44 -5.06 12.23
CA VAL A 553 -57.35 -5.10 13.71
C VAL A 553 -58.65 -4.56 14.30
#